data_AF-A0A7S1J3N4-F1
#
_entry.id   AF-A0A7S1J3N4-F1
#
_cell.length_a   1.000
_cell.length_b   1.000
_cell.length_c   1.000
_cell.angle_alpha   90.00
_cell.angle_beta   90.00
_cell.angle_gamma   90.00
#
_symmetry.space_group_name_H-M   'P 1'
#
loop_
_entity.id
_entity.type
_entity.pdbx_description
1 polymer ?
#
loop_
_entity_poly.entity_id
_entity_poly.type
_entity_poly.pdbx_seq_one_letter_code
_entity_poly.pdbx_strand_id
1 'polypeptide(L)'
;GKLDVEPLGWDLRKCITKHHLQAIIVTTPGAVAIAFRGTANWENLRVDMRLGRQGTSLGLLTATTHPLRRPCCCIKGKVKVHRGMGRAYGLLRADVLAELDRAYSERQEKDKVRPILYFTGHSLGGALAMLCAYDVMSDFHKKRLDPVVRCYTFGAPRVGNTAFSALYNMTVPETYRICNESDIVTRSPPAMSLCGGTYHHAGHGVLVDSRGNLLVSPQVVERIFSPTAGAVFTAHLLTEYKKSIDSVCQYFGLHLRCQTEFQPHGPPSAPPSPIHLRGPPWHVPAGWPPQTRRQPSSDAGPANLPHSRSG
;
A
#
# COMPACT_ATOMS: atom_id res chain seq x y z
N GLY A 1 -21.98 -4.88 -15.80
CA GLY A 1 -21.10 -4.21 -16.78
C GLY A 1 -19.72 -4.82 -16.72
N LYS A 2 -19.06 -4.98 -17.87
CA LYS A 2 -17.63 -5.32 -17.92
C LYS A 2 -16.87 -4.14 -17.32
N LEU A 3 -15.96 -4.39 -16.37
CA LEU A 3 -15.14 -3.33 -15.80
C LEU A 3 -14.17 -2.85 -16.89
N ASP A 4 -14.32 -1.59 -17.31
CA ASP A 4 -13.42 -0.95 -18.26
C ASP A 4 -12.39 -0.11 -17.49
N VAL A 5 -11.12 -0.45 -17.70
CA VAL A 5 -9.96 0.21 -17.08
C VAL A 5 -9.02 0.80 -18.14
N GLU A 6 -9.33 0.63 -19.44
CA GLU A 6 -8.53 1.15 -20.54
C GLU A 6 -8.38 2.67 -20.49
N PRO A 7 -9.42 3.47 -20.13
CA PRO A 7 -9.27 4.92 -19.97
C PRO A 7 -8.21 5.34 -18.92
N LEU A 8 -7.84 4.42 -18.02
CA LEU A 8 -6.82 4.64 -16.99
C LEU A 8 -5.40 4.26 -17.45
N GLY A 9 -5.26 3.71 -18.67
CA GLY A 9 -3.99 3.19 -19.20
C GLY A 9 -3.61 1.81 -18.65
N TRP A 10 -4.61 1.03 -18.22
CA TRP A 10 -4.44 -0.32 -17.68
C TRP A 10 -5.25 -1.32 -18.49
N ASP A 11 -4.67 -2.50 -18.71
CA ASP A 11 -5.33 -3.64 -19.33
C ASP A 11 -5.93 -4.55 -18.25
N LEU A 12 -7.23 -4.85 -18.34
CA LEU A 12 -7.83 -5.86 -17.47
C LEU A 12 -7.32 -7.25 -17.85
N ARG A 13 -6.54 -7.87 -16.96
CA ARG A 13 -5.95 -9.18 -17.18
C ARG A 13 -6.82 -10.32 -16.65
N LYS A 14 -7.26 -10.22 -15.40
CA LYS A 14 -8.06 -11.26 -14.75
C LYS A 14 -9.00 -10.68 -13.72
N CYS A 15 -10.21 -11.22 -13.66
CA CYS A 15 -11.11 -11.05 -12.52
C CYS A 15 -11.24 -12.40 -11.80
N ILE A 16 -10.96 -12.41 -10.50
CA ILE A 16 -11.05 -13.58 -9.62
C ILE A 16 -12.21 -13.32 -8.66
N THR A 17 -13.21 -14.18 -8.72
CA THR A 17 -14.38 -14.11 -7.82
C THR A 17 -14.54 -15.45 -7.12
N LYS A 18 -14.58 -15.42 -5.77
CA LYS A 18 -14.89 -16.58 -4.93
C LYS A 18 -15.91 -16.17 -3.88
N HIS A 19 -17.11 -16.73 -3.94
CA HIS A 19 -18.24 -16.33 -3.10
C HIS A 19 -18.49 -14.81 -3.21
N HIS A 20 -18.39 -14.09 -2.08
CA HIS A 20 -18.55 -12.64 -2.00
C HIS A 20 -17.23 -11.87 -2.15
N LEU A 21 -16.11 -12.56 -2.31
CA LEU A 21 -14.78 -11.96 -2.44
C LEU A 21 -14.44 -11.79 -3.90
N GLN A 22 -13.89 -10.62 -4.24
CA GLN A 22 -13.49 -10.28 -5.60
C GLN A 22 -12.12 -9.62 -5.60
N ALA A 23 -11.29 -9.99 -6.57
CA ALA A 23 -10.04 -9.33 -6.89
C ALA A 23 -9.93 -9.16 -8.40
N ILE A 24 -9.39 -8.02 -8.82
CA ILE A 24 -9.04 -7.77 -10.22
C ILE A 24 -7.54 -7.61 -10.33
N ILE A 25 -6.97 -8.16 -11.40
CA ILE A 25 -5.56 -7.99 -11.76
C ILE A 25 -5.55 -7.25 -13.09
N VAL A 26 -4.79 -6.16 -13.10
CA VAL A 26 -4.62 -5.29 -14.26
C VAL A 26 -3.13 -5.13 -14.55
N THR A 27 -2.78 -4.85 -15.80
CA THR A 27 -1.38 -4.68 -16.21
C THR A 27 -1.19 -3.45 -17.07
N THR A 28 0.00 -2.89 -17.04
CA THR A 28 0.45 -1.82 -17.94
C THR A 28 1.93 -2.09 -18.24
N PRO A 29 2.56 -1.48 -19.27
CA PRO A 29 4.00 -1.65 -19.47
C PRO A 29 4.79 -1.32 -18.20
N GLY A 30 5.59 -2.27 -17.72
CA GLY A 30 6.42 -2.14 -16.52
C GLY A 30 5.69 -2.27 -15.18
N ALA A 31 4.37 -2.58 -15.14
CA ALA A 31 3.68 -2.79 -13.87
C ALA A 31 2.49 -3.76 -13.93
N VAL A 32 2.23 -4.39 -12.78
CA VAL A 32 1.06 -5.22 -12.50
C VAL A 32 0.40 -4.67 -11.25
N ALA A 33 -0.93 -4.51 -11.26
CA ALA A 33 -1.67 -4.11 -10.07
C ALA A 33 -2.78 -5.11 -9.75
N ILE A 34 -3.01 -5.32 -8.46
CA ILE A 34 -4.13 -6.09 -7.95
C ILE A 34 -4.97 -5.22 -7.02
N ALA A 35 -6.28 -5.21 -7.26
CA ALA A 35 -7.25 -4.53 -6.41
C ALA A 35 -8.25 -5.53 -5.82
N PHE A 36 -8.38 -5.53 -4.49
CA PHE A 36 -9.34 -6.35 -3.77
C PHE A 36 -10.59 -5.53 -3.43
N ARG A 37 -11.76 -6.10 -3.68
CA ARG A 37 -13.04 -5.51 -3.32
C ARG A 37 -13.30 -5.67 -1.81
N GLY A 38 -13.79 -4.61 -1.17
CA GLY A 38 -14.31 -4.66 0.20
C GLY A 38 -15.69 -5.32 0.32
N THR A 39 -16.10 -5.64 1.55
CA THR A 39 -17.41 -6.24 1.81
C THR A 39 -18.53 -5.20 1.73
N ALA A 40 -19.60 -5.51 0.99
CA ALA A 40 -20.77 -4.63 0.86
C ALA A 40 -21.61 -4.53 2.16
N ASN A 41 -21.57 -5.54 3.02
CA ASN A 41 -22.32 -5.59 4.27
C ASN A 41 -21.41 -5.32 5.48
N TRP A 42 -21.16 -4.04 5.73
CA TRP A 42 -20.06 -3.58 6.58
C TRP A 42 -20.41 -3.45 8.07
N GLU A 43 -21.69 -3.24 8.41
CA GLU A 43 -22.19 -3.25 9.80
C GLU A 43 -21.88 -4.59 10.50
N ASN A 44 -22.22 -5.70 9.85
CA ASN A 44 -21.92 -7.04 10.35
C ASN A 44 -20.42 -7.28 10.51
N LEU A 45 -19.64 -6.84 9.51
CA LEU A 45 -18.19 -7.02 9.54
C LEU A 45 -17.52 -6.21 10.66
N ARG A 46 -18.05 -5.03 11.02
CA ARG A 46 -17.54 -4.24 12.15
C ARG A 46 -17.74 -4.98 13.48
N VAL A 47 -18.90 -5.58 13.69
CA VAL A 47 -19.18 -6.40 14.90
C VAL A 47 -18.23 -7.59 14.94
N ASP A 48 -18.07 -8.30 13.82
CA ASP A 48 -17.16 -9.43 13.70
C ASP A 48 -15.68 -9.03 13.93
N MET A 49 -15.27 -7.86 13.46
CA MET A 49 -13.91 -7.33 13.67
C MET A 49 -13.68 -6.86 15.11
N ARG A 50 -14.71 -6.39 15.82
CA ARG A 50 -14.60 -6.05 17.25
C ARG A 50 -14.46 -7.28 18.13
N LEU A 51 -15.15 -8.36 17.77
CA LEU A 51 -15.14 -9.64 18.49
C LEU A 51 -14.07 -10.61 17.98
N GLY A 52 -13.35 -10.23 16.92
CA GLY A 52 -12.39 -11.06 16.23
C GLY A 52 -11.28 -11.57 17.14
N ARG A 53 -11.29 -12.87 17.41
CA ARG A 53 -10.16 -13.54 18.08
C ARG A 53 -8.95 -13.57 17.14
N GLN A 54 -7.78 -13.24 17.69
CA GLN A 54 -6.52 -13.58 17.04
C GLN A 54 -6.41 -15.09 16.98
N GLY A 55 -6.32 -15.63 15.77
CA GLY A 55 -6.10 -17.06 15.55
C GLY A 55 -4.81 -17.26 14.80
N THR A 56 -4.09 -18.34 15.10
CA THR A 56 -3.14 -18.96 14.16
C THR A 56 -3.93 -19.68 13.08
N SER A 57 -4.81 -18.97 12.37
CA SER A 57 -5.57 -19.52 11.25
C SER A 57 -4.81 -19.27 9.97
N LEU A 58 -3.60 -19.82 9.91
CA LEU A 58 -2.88 -20.18 8.70
C LEU A 58 -1.62 -20.88 9.23
N GLY A 59 -1.59 -22.21 9.19
CA GLY A 59 -0.34 -22.99 9.19
C GLY A 59 0.54 -22.71 7.96
N LEU A 60 0.46 -21.48 7.42
CA LEU A 60 0.92 -21.00 6.13
C LEU A 60 1.79 -19.74 6.32
N LEU A 61 1.51 -18.94 7.36
CA LEU A 61 2.39 -17.85 7.83
C LEU A 61 3.38 -18.33 8.91
N THR A 62 3.14 -19.47 9.55
CA THR A 62 4.05 -20.07 10.56
C THR A 62 4.91 -21.20 10.03
N ALA A 63 4.57 -21.80 8.88
CA ALA A 63 5.29 -22.97 8.34
C ALA A 63 6.23 -22.64 7.17
N THR A 64 6.22 -21.40 6.67
CA THR A 64 7.25 -20.98 5.73
C THR A 64 8.26 -20.12 6.46
N THR A 65 9.45 -20.70 6.60
CA THR A 65 10.72 -20.00 6.71
C THR A 65 10.61 -18.59 6.16
N HIS A 66 10.67 -17.64 7.09
CA HIS A 66 10.79 -16.22 6.83
C HIS A 66 11.89 -16.02 5.75
N PRO A 67 11.70 -15.15 4.74
CA PRO A 67 12.74 -14.88 3.74
C PRO A 67 14.00 -14.27 4.36
N LEU A 68 13.88 -13.65 5.54
CA LEU A 68 15.02 -13.42 6.41
C LEU A 68 15.36 -14.77 7.04
N ARG A 69 16.46 -15.39 6.58
CA ARG A 69 17.04 -16.68 7.05
C ARG A 69 17.12 -16.85 8.58
N ARG A 70 16.88 -15.79 9.34
CA ARG A 70 16.67 -15.77 10.79
C ARG A 70 15.54 -14.78 11.08
N PRO A 71 14.55 -15.10 11.94
CA PRO A 71 13.74 -14.06 12.55
C PRO A 71 14.70 -13.00 13.07
N CYS A 72 14.54 -11.74 12.67
CA CYS A 72 15.29 -10.68 13.34
C CYS A 72 15.10 -10.89 14.84
N CYS A 73 16.18 -10.93 15.62
CA CYS A 73 16.14 -11.06 17.08
C CYS A 73 15.22 -10.01 17.74
N CYS A 74 14.86 -8.97 16.99
CA CYS A 74 13.94 -7.91 17.33
C CYS A 74 12.44 -8.28 17.31
N ILE A 75 11.99 -9.31 16.56
CA ILE A 75 10.57 -9.71 16.56
C ILE A 75 10.29 -10.62 17.76
N LYS A 76 9.65 -10.05 18.78
CA LYS A 76 9.20 -10.81 19.96
C LYS A 76 7.79 -11.39 19.71
N GLY A 77 7.63 -12.68 19.98
CA GLY A 77 6.33 -13.36 20.02
C GLY A 77 5.86 -13.98 18.70
N LYS A 78 4.77 -14.74 18.76
CA LYS A 78 4.19 -15.43 17.59
C LYS A 78 3.44 -14.45 16.70
N VAL A 79 3.69 -14.51 15.40
CA VAL A 79 2.95 -13.75 14.38
C VAL A 79 1.50 -14.22 14.34
N LYS A 80 0.55 -13.29 14.46
CA LYS A 80 -0.89 -13.57 14.41
C LYS A 80 -1.59 -12.55 13.52
N VAL A 81 -2.52 -13.04 12.70
CA VAL A 81 -3.40 -12.23 11.86
C VAL A 81 -4.84 -12.39 12.30
N HIS A 82 -5.70 -11.45 11.92
CA HIS A 82 -7.14 -11.54 12.18
C HIS A 82 -7.72 -12.77 11.46
N ARG A 83 -8.39 -13.66 12.22
CA ARG A 83 -8.87 -14.96 11.71
C ARG A 83 -9.77 -14.84 10.47
N GLY A 84 -10.69 -13.87 10.49
CA GLY A 84 -11.61 -13.66 9.35
C GLY A 84 -10.88 -13.17 8.09
N MET A 85 -9.90 -12.27 8.24
CA MET A 85 -9.14 -11.72 7.12
C MET A 85 -8.20 -12.78 6.54
N GLY A 86 -7.52 -13.55 7.39
CA GLY A 86 -6.67 -14.66 6.97
C GLY A 86 -7.45 -15.76 6.23
N ARG A 87 -8.66 -16.09 6.69
CA ARG A 87 -9.56 -17.03 6.00
C ARG A 87 -10.01 -16.50 4.65
N ALA A 88 -10.49 -15.26 4.60
CA ALA A 88 -10.93 -14.63 3.36
C ALA A 88 -9.81 -14.58 2.32
N TYR A 89 -8.59 -14.17 2.73
CA TYR A 89 -7.43 -14.22 1.87
C TYR A 89 -7.11 -15.65 1.41
N GLY A 90 -7.15 -16.62 2.32
CA GLY A 90 -6.91 -18.04 2.01
C GLY A 90 -7.80 -18.60 0.88
N LEU A 91 -9.04 -18.11 0.75
CA LEU A 91 -9.95 -18.52 -0.33
C LEU A 91 -9.53 -18.02 -1.72
N LEU A 92 -8.84 -16.88 -1.80
CA LEU A 92 -8.35 -16.28 -3.05
C LEU A 92 -6.88 -16.62 -3.34
N ARG A 93 -6.12 -17.00 -2.30
CA ARG A 93 -4.66 -17.04 -2.30
C ARG A 93 -4.06 -17.81 -3.48
N ALA A 94 -4.50 -19.04 -3.72
CA ALA A 94 -3.91 -19.90 -4.75
C ALA A 94 -4.06 -19.29 -6.15
N ASP A 95 -5.28 -18.87 -6.49
CA ASP A 95 -5.60 -18.28 -7.80
C ASP A 95 -4.88 -16.94 -8.00
N VAL A 96 -4.81 -16.12 -6.95
CA VAL A 96 -4.12 -14.82 -6.99
C VAL A 96 -2.62 -14.98 -7.16
N LEU A 97 -1.97 -15.85 -6.37
CA LEU A 97 -0.51 -16.04 -6.46
C LEU A 97 -0.11 -16.60 -7.82
N ALA A 98 -0.85 -17.59 -8.33
CA ALA A 98 -0.59 -18.16 -9.65
C ALA A 98 -0.70 -17.10 -10.76
N GLU A 99 -1.74 -16.26 -10.72
CA GLU A 99 -1.94 -15.24 -11.74
C GLU A 99 -0.95 -14.07 -11.63
N LEU A 100 -0.56 -13.67 -10.42
CA LEU A 100 0.47 -12.64 -10.22
C LEU A 100 1.85 -13.11 -10.68
N ASP A 101 2.22 -14.38 -10.41
CA ASP A 101 3.48 -14.97 -10.88
C ASP A 101 3.55 -15.00 -12.41
N ARG A 102 2.45 -15.40 -13.06
CA ARG A 102 2.30 -15.36 -14.52
C ARG A 102 2.39 -13.94 -15.07
N ALA A 103 1.64 -13.00 -14.49
CA ALA A 103 1.61 -11.61 -14.91
C ALA A 103 2.97 -10.92 -14.76
N TYR A 104 3.65 -11.18 -13.65
CA TYR A 104 4.98 -10.64 -13.39
C TYR A 104 6.00 -11.16 -14.40
N SER A 105 6.05 -12.47 -14.61
CA SER A 105 7.00 -13.11 -15.53
C SER A 105 6.80 -12.63 -16.98
N GLU A 106 5.54 -12.57 -17.44
CA GLU A 106 5.23 -12.07 -18.78
C GLU A 106 5.63 -10.61 -18.97
N ARG A 107 5.42 -9.75 -17.97
CA ARG A 107 5.81 -8.34 -18.04
C ARG A 107 7.31 -8.15 -17.96
N GLN A 108 7.99 -8.94 -17.14
CA GLN A 108 9.44 -8.92 -17.04
C GLN A 108 10.09 -9.26 -18.38
N GLU A 109 9.59 -10.30 -19.06
CA GLU A 109 10.09 -10.73 -20.38
C GLU A 109 9.74 -9.72 -21.48
N LYS A 110 8.47 -9.32 -21.58
CA LYS A 110 7.98 -8.46 -22.66
C LYS A 110 8.55 -7.05 -22.59
N ASP A 111 8.58 -6.47 -21.41
CA ASP A 111 8.96 -5.07 -21.22
C ASP A 111 10.47 -4.93 -20.93
N LYS A 112 11.18 -6.05 -20.72
CA LYS A 112 12.62 -6.10 -20.39
C LYS A 112 13.01 -5.23 -19.19
N VAL A 113 12.09 -5.10 -18.23
CA VAL A 113 12.28 -4.33 -16.99
C VAL A 113 11.83 -5.16 -15.80
N ARG A 114 12.27 -4.77 -14.59
CA ARG A 114 11.72 -5.29 -13.33
C ARG A 114 10.33 -4.68 -13.11
N PRO A 115 9.22 -5.44 -13.22
CA PRO A 115 7.89 -4.86 -13.07
C PRO A 115 7.61 -4.41 -11.64
N ILE A 116 6.84 -3.34 -11.51
CA ILE A 116 6.33 -2.89 -10.20
C ILE A 116 5.01 -3.60 -9.92
N LEU A 117 4.89 -4.18 -8.73
CA LEU A 117 3.66 -4.80 -8.23
C LEU A 117 2.93 -3.82 -7.30
N TYR A 118 1.72 -3.43 -7.68
CA TYR A 118 0.85 -2.58 -6.87
C TYR A 118 -0.25 -3.41 -6.21
N PHE A 119 -0.45 -3.21 -4.92
CA PHE A 119 -1.51 -3.85 -4.15
C PHE A 119 -2.44 -2.79 -3.59
N THR A 120 -3.73 -2.91 -3.87
CA THR A 120 -4.71 -1.95 -3.38
C THR A 120 -6.02 -2.59 -2.98
N GLY A 121 -6.77 -1.83 -2.19
CA GLY A 121 -8.09 -2.23 -1.74
C GLY A 121 -8.61 -1.24 -0.71
N HIS A 122 -9.94 -1.16 -0.66
CA HIS A 122 -10.63 -0.40 0.37
C HIS A 122 -11.14 -1.34 1.45
N SER A 123 -11.11 -0.89 2.70
CA SER A 123 -11.79 -1.58 3.79
C SER A 123 -11.26 -3.01 4.00
N LEU A 124 -12.12 -4.05 4.00
CA LEU A 124 -11.65 -5.45 4.00
C LEU A 124 -10.67 -5.73 2.86
N GLY A 125 -10.94 -5.18 1.66
CA GLY A 125 -10.06 -5.32 0.50
C GLY A 125 -8.67 -4.77 0.78
N GLY A 126 -8.56 -3.70 1.56
CA GLY A 126 -7.27 -3.17 2.00
C GLY A 126 -6.50 -4.15 2.90
N ALA A 127 -7.18 -4.83 3.82
CA ALA A 127 -6.57 -5.88 4.64
C ALA A 127 -6.10 -7.08 3.80
N LEU A 128 -6.91 -7.50 2.81
CA LEU A 128 -6.54 -8.57 1.88
C LEU A 128 -5.34 -8.17 0.99
N ALA A 129 -5.29 -6.91 0.55
CA ALA A 129 -4.17 -6.37 -0.22
C ALA A 129 -2.86 -6.42 0.58
N MET A 130 -2.89 -6.06 1.86
CA MET A 130 -1.71 -6.18 2.74
C MET A 130 -1.28 -7.65 2.89
N LEU A 131 -2.20 -8.55 3.22
CA LEU A 131 -1.87 -9.98 3.33
C LEU A 131 -1.26 -10.53 2.03
N CYS A 132 -1.82 -10.13 0.88
CA CYS A 132 -1.34 -10.52 -0.43
C CYS A 132 0.07 -9.98 -0.72
N ALA A 133 0.33 -8.71 -0.44
CA ALA A 133 1.64 -8.11 -0.67
C ALA A 133 2.75 -8.82 0.14
N TYR A 134 2.44 -9.15 1.41
CA TYR A 134 3.36 -9.90 2.26
C TYR A 134 3.65 -11.31 1.74
N ASP A 135 2.60 -12.02 1.30
CA ASP A 135 2.71 -13.39 0.81
C ASP A 135 3.45 -13.45 -0.53
N VAL A 136 3.18 -12.52 -1.45
CA VAL A 136 3.91 -12.39 -2.72
C VAL A 136 5.39 -12.13 -2.49
N MET A 137 5.75 -11.17 -1.63
CA MET A 137 7.16 -10.95 -1.28
C MET A 137 7.82 -12.20 -0.68
N SER A 138 7.09 -12.91 0.18
CA SER A 138 7.59 -14.15 0.79
C SER A 138 7.77 -15.29 -0.23
N ASP A 139 6.88 -15.40 -1.22
CA ASP A 139 6.97 -16.38 -2.30
C ASP A 139 8.08 -16.05 -3.29
N PHE A 140 8.17 -14.78 -3.70
CA PHE A 140 9.14 -14.30 -4.68
C PHE A 140 10.56 -14.37 -4.14
N HIS A 141 10.77 -14.05 -2.87
CA HIS A 141 12.07 -14.25 -2.22
C HIS A 141 12.51 -15.73 -2.22
N LYS A 142 11.59 -16.69 -2.03
CA LYS A 142 11.92 -18.13 -2.13
C LYS A 142 12.34 -18.52 -3.55
N LYS A 143 11.73 -17.88 -4.55
CA LYS A 143 12.07 -18.01 -5.97
C LYS A 143 13.31 -17.20 -6.38
N ARG A 144 13.97 -16.50 -5.44
CA ARG A 144 15.10 -15.58 -5.69
C ARG A 144 14.75 -14.44 -6.66
N LEU A 145 13.49 -14.04 -6.67
CA LEU A 145 13.01 -12.83 -7.33
C LEU A 145 13.03 -11.68 -6.33
N ASP A 146 13.31 -10.49 -6.83
CA ASP A 146 13.26 -9.24 -6.08
C ASP A 146 12.35 -8.28 -6.86
N PRO A 147 11.02 -8.29 -6.65
CA PRO A 147 10.09 -7.37 -7.32
C PRO A 147 10.05 -6.01 -6.59
N VAL A 148 9.69 -4.92 -7.28
CA VAL A 148 9.34 -3.68 -6.55
C VAL A 148 7.89 -3.80 -6.10
N VAL A 149 7.60 -3.75 -4.80
CA VAL A 149 6.24 -3.89 -4.27
C VAL A 149 5.79 -2.62 -3.57
N ARG A 150 4.61 -2.13 -3.96
CA ARG A 150 3.93 -0.99 -3.34
C ARG A 150 2.53 -1.36 -2.91
N CYS A 151 2.16 -1.03 -1.68
CA CYS A 151 0.81 -1.28 -1.17
C CYS A 151 0.13 0.03 -0.77
N TYR A 152 -1.00 0.33 -1.40
CA TYR A 152 -1.82 1.51 -1.12
C TYR A 152 -3.21 1.05 -0.70
N THR A 153 -3.57 1.29 0.55
CA THR A 153 -4.86 0.87 1.09
C THR A 153 -5.68 2.06 1.55
N PHE A 154 -7.00 1.95 1.43
CA PHE A 154 -7.94 3.00 1.80
C PHE A 154 -8.86 2.49 2.89
N GLY A 155 -8.82 3.08 4.08
CA GLY A 155 -9.67 2.64 5.20
C GLY A 155 -9.39 1.22 5.69
N ALA A 156 -8.17 0.70 5.50
CA ALA A 156 -7.85 -0.66 5.95
C ALA A 156 -7.88 -0.78 7.48
N PRO A 157 -8.53 -1.81 8.04
CA PRO A 157 -8.48 -2.11 9.47
C PRO A 157 -7.10 -2.67 9.88
N ARG A 158 -6.87 -2.87 11.18
CA ARG A 158 -5.66 -3.56 11.67
C ARG A 158 -5.71 -5.04 11.30
N VAL A 159 -4.66 -5.52 10.63
CA VAL A 159 -4.61 -6.87 10.06
C VAL A 159 -4.09 -7.91 11.04
N GLY A 160 -3.15 -7.54 11.92
CA GLY A 160 -2.49 -8.50 12.80
C GLY A 160 -1.90 -7.87 14.05
N ASN A 161 -1.19 -8.70 14.82
CA ASN A 161 -0.57 -8.30 16.07
C ASN A 161 0.74 -7.52 15.88
N THR A 162 1.36 -7.10 16.99
CA THR A 162 2.64 -6.36 16.97
C THR A 162 3.73 -7.10 16.20
N ALA A 163 3.83 -8.42 16.39
CA ALA A 163 4.80 -9.27 15.69
C ALA A 163 4.54 -9.29 14.17
N PHE A 164 3.28 -9.41 13.74
CA PHE A 164 2.90 -9.31 12.33
C PHE A 164 3.22 -7.93 11.76
N SER A 165 2.88 -6.85 12.48
CA SER A 165 3.13 -5.47 12.02
C SER A 165 4.63 -5.20 11.81
N ALA A 166 5.49 -5.60 12.76
CA ALA A 166 6.93 -5.46 12.64
C ALA A 166 7.48 -6.26 11.44
N LEU A 167 7.05 -7.52 11.32
CA LEU A 167 7.40 -8.40 10.21
C LEU A 167 6.99 -7.83 8.85
N TYR A 168 5.76 -7.36 8.76
CA TYR A 168 5.21 -6.76 7.56
C TYR A 168 6.01 -5.53 7.13
N ASN A 169 6.32 -4.62 8.05
CA ASN A 169 7.05 -3.38 7.75
C ASN A 169 8.45 -3.63 7.20
N MET A 170 9.11 -4.71 7.64
CA MET A 170 10.40 -5.11 7.07
C MET A 170 10.27 -5.75 5.69
N THR A 171 9.14 -6.38 5.40
CA THR A 171 8.93 -7.17 4.16
C THR A 171 8.35 -6.32 3.04
N VAL A 172 7.47 -5.37 3.36
CA VAL A 172 6.77 -4.50 2.42
C VAL A 172 6.85 -3.04 2.89
N PRO A 173 8.05 -2.43 2.87
CA PRO A 173 8.28 -1.11 3.46
C PRO A 173 7.47 0.01 2.75
N GLU A 174 7.27 -0.09 1.43
CA GLU A 174 6.48 0.87 0.65
C GLU A 174 4.96 0.61 0.79
N THR A 175 4.48 0.58 2.03
CA THR A 175 3.04 0.46 2.34
C THR A 175 2.50 1.76 2.91
N TYR A 176 1.50 2.33 2.23
CA TYR A 176 0.81 3.55 2.62
C TYR A 176 -0.66 3.23 2.92
N ARG A 177 -1.10 3.56 4.12
CA ARG A 177 -2.49 3.38 4.57
C ARG A 177 -3.18 4.72 4.65
N ILE A 178 -3.94 5.04 3.61
CA ILE A 178 -4.75 6.23 3.53
C ILE A 178 -5.97 6.03 4.44
N CYS A 179 -6.12 6.94 5.40
CA CYS A 179 -7.16 6.91 6.42
C CYS A 179 -7.82 8.28 6.46
N ASN A 180 -9.12 8.35 6.20
CA ASN A 180 -9.88 9.55 6.51
C ASN A 180 -9.83 9.76 8.03
N GLU A 181 -9.57 10.99 8.47
CA GLU A 181 -9.37 11.31 9.89
C GLU A 181 -10.56 10.87 10.77
N SER A 182 -11.78 11.07 10.26
CA SER A 182 -13.03 10.70 10.92
C SER A 182 -13.42 9.22 10.75
N ASP A 183 -12.63 8.40 10.05
CA ASP A 183 -12.99 7.00 9.77
C ASP A 183 -12.74 6.07 10.97
N ILE A 184 -13.82 5.59 11.58
CA ILE A 184 -13.79 4.69 12.73
C ILE A 184 -13.31 3.26 12.41
N VAL A 185 -13.38 2.83 11.16
CA VAL A 185 -12.98 1.48 10.75
C VAL A 185 -11.50 1.26 10.90
N THR A 186 -10.71 2.27 10.52
CA THR A 186 -9.26 2.23 10.65
C THR A 186 -8.84 1.99 12.10
N ARG A 187 -9.69 2.32 13.07
CA ARG A 187 -9.47 2.09 14.50
C ARG A 187 -9.83 0.68 14.97
N SER A 188 -10.25 -0.22 14.09
CA SER A 188 -10.68 -1.60 14.40
C SER A 188 -9.72 -2.65 13.81
N PRO A 189 -9.56 -3.83 14.46
CA PRO A 189 -9.90 -4.11 15.85
C PRO A 189 -9.18 -3.19 16.84
N PRO A 190 -9.68 -2.96 18.06
CA PRO A 190 -9.01 -2.12 19.06
C PRO A 190 -7.54 -2.55 19.27
N ALA A 191 -6.65 -1.57 19.50
CA ALA A 191 -5.22 -1.84 19.64
C ALA A 191 -4.94 -2.81 20.80
N MET A 192 -5.75 -2.73 21.84
CA MET A 192 -5.83 -3.70 22.92
C MET A 192 -7.23 -4.34 22.89
N SER A 193 -7.28 -5.63 22.60
CA SER A 193 -8.52 -6.41 22.66
C SER A 193 -8.85 -6.79 24.11
N LEU A 194 -10.13 -6.77 24.47
CA LEU A 194 -10.63 -7.24 25.76
C LEU A 194 -10.28 -8.70 26.05
N CYS A 195 -9.95 -9.49 25.02
CA CYS A 195 -9.53 -10.89 25.16
C CYS A 195 -8.00 -11.09 25.21
N GLY A 196 -7.22 -10.05 25.53
CA GLY A 196 -5.77 -10.15 25.78
C GLY A 196 -4.88 -10.21 24.53
N GLY A 197 -5.38 -9.79 23.36
CA GLY A 197 -4.61 -9.69 22.12
C GLY A 197 -4.33 -8.23 21.70
N THR A 198 -3.12 -7.94 21.22
CA THR A 198 -2.77 -6.61 20.68
C THR A 198 -2.90 -6.58 19.16
N TYR A 199 -3.50 -5.55 18.60
CA TYR A 199 -3.54 -5.30 17.15
C TYR A 199 -2.77 -4.03 16.82
N HIS A 200 -1.91 -4.09 15.81
CA HIS A 200 -1.11 -2.96 15.39
C HIS A 200 -1.26 -2.72 13.89
N HIS A 201 -1.23 -1.45 13.51
CA HIS A 201 -1.11 -1.09 12.11
C HIS A 201 0.28 -1.42 11.59
N ALA A 202 0.36 -1.80 10.32
CA ALA A 202 1.60 -1.89 9.55
C ALA A 202 1.55 -0.84 8.42
N GLY A 203 2.71 -0.44 7.91
CA GLY A 203 2.87 0.63 6.92
C GLY A 203 2.73 2.05 7.49
N HIS A 204 3.07 3.02 6.64
CA HIS A 204 2.94 4.45 6.89
C HIS A 204 1.47 4.84 6.93
N GLY A 205 1.01 5.40 8.06
CA GLY A 205 -0.33 5.99 8.14
C GLY A 205 -0.34 7.31 7.39
N VAL A 206 -1.31 7.51 6.51
CA VAL A 206 -1.54 8.78 5.81
C VAL A 206 -2.92 9.25 6.19
N LEU A 207 -3.00 10.29 7.03
CA LEU A 207 -4.27 10.90 7.41
C LEU A 207 -4.65 11.93 6.36
N VAL A 208 -5.91 11.86 5.92
CA VAL A 208 -6.50 12.82 4.99
C VAL A 208 -7.82 13.34 5.54
N ASP A 209 -8.17 14.56 5.15
CA ASP A 209 -9.49 15.12 5.39
C ASP A 209 -10.12 15.66 4.09
N SER A 210 -11.39 16.03 4.17
CA SER A 210 -12.14 16.61 3.06
C SER A 210 -11.73 18.04 2.70
N ARG A 211 -10.80 18.65 3.45
CA ARG A 211 -10.27 19.99 3.18
C ARG A 211 -8.96 19.94 2.38
N GLY A 212 -8.45 18.75 2.08
CA GLY A 212 -7.21 18.55 1.36
C GLY A 212 -5.97 18.53 2.24
N ASN A 213 -6.13 18.48 3.57
CA ASN A 213 -4.99 18.28 4.46
C ASN A 213 -4.50 16.83 4.37
N LEU A 214 -3.18 16.67 4.39
CA LEU A 214 -2.50 15.38 4.31
C LEU A 214 -1.38 15.33 5.35
N LEU A 215 -1.43 14.34 6.23
CA LEU A 215 -0.38 14.09 7.22
C LEU A 215 0.20 12.68 7.04
N VAL A 216 1.49 12.60 6.69
CA VAL A 216 2.20 11.35 6.41
C VAL A 216 2.98 10.92 7.64
N SER A 217 2.79 9.65 8.05
CA SER A 217 3.39 9.04 9.24
C SER A 217 3.20 9.87 10.52
N PRO A 218 1.93 10.17 10.90
CA PRO A 218 1.65 11.01 12.06
C PRO A 218 2.19 10.38 13.33
N GLN A 219 2.83 11.22 14.15
CA GLN A 219 3.30 10.86 15.48
C GLN A 219 2.12 10.62 16.44
N VAL A 220 2.40 10.01 17.60
CA VAL A 220 1.36 9.67 18.59
C VAL A 220 0.56 10.90 19.03
N VAL A 221 1.24 12.03 19.23
CA VAL A 221 0.61 13.30 19.64
C VAL A 221 -0.34 13.83 18.58
N GLU A 222 0.07 13.83 17.30
CA GLU A 222 -0.75 14.30 16.18
C GLU A 222 -2.01 13.45 15.98
N ARG A 223 -1.96 12.16 16.34
CA ARG A 223 -3.13 11.27 16.32
C ARG A 223 -4.12 11.52 17.46
N ILE A 224 -3.63 12.08 18.57
CA ILE A 224 -4.45 12.39 19.76
C ILE A 224 -5.13 13.76 19.57
N PHE A 225 -4.41 14.73 19.00
CA PHE A 225 -4.88 16.10 18.75
C PHE A 225 -5.30 16.31 17.30
N SER A 226 -6.05 15.35 16.76
CA SER A 226 -6.63 15.45 15.42
C SER A 226 -7.53 16.70 15.32
N PRO A 227 -7.27 17.65 14.40
CA PRO A 227 -8.03 18.91 14.31
C PRO A 227 -9.52 18.72 13.99
N THR A 228 -9.93 17.59 13.42
CA THR A 228 -11.33 17.34 13.04
C THR A 228 -12.01 16.43 14.06
N ALA A 229 -12.89 17.01 14.88
CA ALA A 229 -13.62 16.31 15.92
C ALA A 229 -14.70 15.39 15.35
N GLY A 230 -14.56 14.07 15.55
CA GLY A 230 -15.64 13.09 15.37
C GLY A 230 -15.23 11.86 14.57
N ALA A 231 -15.41 10.67 15.15
CA ALA A 231 -15.26 9.40 14.44
C ALA A 231 -16.64 8.92 13.96
N VAL A 232 -16.88 8.96 12.65
CA VAL A 232 -18.16 8.59 12.03
C VAL A 232 -17.97 7.45 11.05
N PHE A 233 -19.02 6.67 10.87
CA PHE A 233 -19.02 5.53 9.96
C PHE A 233 -19.11 5.98 8.49
N THR A 234 -19.82 7.07 8.20
CA THR A 234 -19.96 7.62 6.85
C THR A 234 -18.63 8.03 6.24
N ALA A 235 -17.67 8.49 7.06
CA ALA A 235 -16.30 8.81 6.63
C ALA A 235 -15.54 7.58 6.08
N HIS A 236 -16.03 6.37 6.32
CA HIS A 236 -15.46 5.15 5.77
C HIS A 236 -15.79 4.93 4.30
N LEU A 237 -16.86 5.53 3.77
CA LEU A 237 -17.32 5.27 2.41
C LEU A 237 -16.27 5.65 1.36
N LEU A 238 -16.17 4.86 0.29
CA LEU A 238 -15.28 5.15 -0.84
C LEU A 238 -15.52 6.55 -1.44
N THR A 239 -16.76 7.04 -1.40
CA THR A 239 -17.11 8.40 -1.83
C THR A 239 -16.41 9.47 -0.99
N GLU A 240 -16.31 9.28 0.33
CA GLU A 240 -15.64 10.22 1.22
C GLU A 240 -14.11 10.14 1.08
N TYR A 241 -13.57 8.94 0.85
CA TYR A 241 -12.17 8.78 0.48
C TYR A 241 -11.86 9.48 -0.84
N LYS A 242 -12.72 9.32 -1.86
CA LYS A 242 -12.57 10.00 -3.14
C LYS A 242 -12.59 11.52 -2.97
N LYS A 243 -13.57 12.07 -2.26
CA LYS A 243 -13.63 13.52 -1.97
C LYS A 243 -12.34 14.02 -1.32
N SER A 244 -11.87 13.34 -0.28
CA SER A 244 -10.65 13.75 0.44
C SER A 244 -9.41 13.70 -0.46
N ILE A 245 -9.27 12.66 -1.29
CA ILE A 245 -8.17 12.54 -2.24
C ILE A 245 -8.27 13.60 -3.34
N ASP A 246 -9.46 13.85 -3.88
CA ASP A 246 -9.68 14.88 -4.89
C ASP A 246 -9.30 16.27 -4.34
N SER A 247 -9.66 16.57 -3.10
CA SER A 247 -9.26 17.81 -2.41
C SER A 247 -7.74 17.92 -2.22
N VAL A 248 -7.07 16.83 -1.85
CA VAL A 248 -5.59 16.78 -1.78
C VAL A 248 -5.00 17.03 -3.16
N CYS A 249 -5.52 16.38 -4.21
CA CYS A 249 -5.05 16.57 -5.57
C CYS A 249 -5.23 18.01 -6.03
N GLN A 250 -6.37 18.63 -5.78
CA GLN A 250 -6.62 20.05 -6.08
C GLN A 250 -5.64 20.97 -5.35
N TYR A 251 -5.39 20.72 -4.06
CA TYR A 251 -4.43 21.50 -3.27
C TYR A 251 -3.02 21.46 -3.86
N PHE A 252 -2.58 20.30 -4.35
CA PHE A 252 -1.25 20.12 -4.96
C PHE A 252 -1.20 20.35 -6.48
N GLY A 253 -2.31 20.77 -7.12
CA GLY A 253 -2.36 20.95 -8.57
C GLY A 253 -2.22 19.63 -9.37
N LEU A 254 -2.63 18.51 -8.79
CA LEU A 254 -2.62 17.18 -9.42
C LEU A 254 -3.98 16.89 -10.06
N HIS A 255 -3.97 16.29 -11.26
CA HIS A 255 -5.18 15.86 -11.95
C HIS A 255 -5.25 14.34 -12.03
N LEU A 256 -6.25 13.74 -11.39
CA LEU A 256 -6.54 12.30 -11.50
C LEU A 256 -7.23 12.00 -12.83
N ARG A 257 -6.79 10.95 -13.52
CA ARG A 257 -7.35 10.51 -14.81
C ARG A 257 -8.72 9.82 -14.70
N CYS A 258 -9.12 9.42 -13.49
CA CYS A 258 -10.44 8.83 -13.23
C CYS A 258 -11.42 9.89 -12.72
N GLN A 259 -11.96 10.69 -13.63
CA GLN A 259 -13.09 11.57 -13.37
C GLN A 259 -14.32 10.96 -14.04
N THR A 260 -15.04 10.08 -13.33
CA THR A 260 -16.50 10.11 -13.51
C THR A 260 -16.92 11.46 -12.93
N GLU A 261 -17.34 12.39 -13.80
CA GLU A 261 -17.61 13.78 -13.50
C GLU A 261 -18.32 13.97 -12.15
N PHE A 262 -17.61 14.58 -11.21
CA PHE A 262 -18.26 15.35 -10.17
C PHE A 262 -17.97 16.80 -10.53
N GLN A 263 -18.96 17.49 -11.11
CA GLN A 263 -18.93 18.94 -11.21
C GLN A 263 -19.38 19.51 -9.85
N PRO A 264 -18.48 20.06 -9.02
CA PRO A 264 -18.92 20.91 -7.94
C PRO A 264 -19.49 22.19 -8.58
N HIS A 265 -20.76 22.51 -8.29
CA HIS A 265 -21.30 23.81 -8.61
C HIS A 265 -20.51 24.89 -7.85
N GLY A 266 -19.66 25.63 -8.56
CA GLY A 266 -19.06 26.88 -8.06
C GLY A 266 -17.59 27.07 -8.47
N PRO A 267 -17.17 28.31 -8.77
CA PRO A 267 -15.76 28.62 -8.99
C PRO A 267 -14.95 28.32 -7.72
N PRO A 268 -13.65 27.97 -7.86
CA PRO A 268 -12.80 27.66 -6.71
C PRO A 268 -12.75 28.87 -5.77
N SER A 269 -13.19 28.67 -4.53
CA SER A 269 -12.91 29.61 -3.45
C SER A 269 -11.39 29.67 -3.23
N ALA A 270 -10.88 30.87 -2.96
CA ALA A 270 -9.47 31.12 -2.73
C ALA A 270 -8.88 30.10 -1.73
N PRO A 271 -7.61 29.66 -1.93
CA PRO A 271 -6.98 28.72 -1.03
C PRO A 271 -6.99 29.28 0.40
N PRO A 272 -7.35 28.48 1.42
CA PRO A 272 -7.30 28.93 2.80
C PRO A 272 -5.86 29.28 3.17
N SER A 273 -5.70 30.34 3.96
CA SER A 273 -4.40 30.85 4.41
C SER A 273 -3.54 29.74 5.05
N PRO A 274 -2.23 29.70 4.77
CA PRO A 274 -1.36 28.65 5.29
C PRO A 274 -1.28 28.70 6.82
N ILE A 275 -1.62 27.59 7.48
CA ILE A 275 -1.23 27.35 8.87
C ILE A 275 0.20 26.81 8.84
N HIS A 276 1.16 27.69 9.09
CA HIS A 276 2.56 27.29 9.29
C HIS A 276 2.71 26.55 10.62
N LEU A 277 2.85 25.22 10.60
CA LEU A 277 3.48 24.50 11.70
C LEU A 277 4.99 24.55 11.51
N ARG A 278 5.67 25.34 12.35
CA ARG A 278 7.14 25.40 12.41
C ARG A 278 7.69 24.04 12.87
N GLY A 279 8.18 23.24 11.92
CA GLY A 279 9.17 22.19 12.17
C GLY A 279 10.54 22.64 11.64
N PRO A 280 11.66 22.19 12.23
CA PRO A 280 12.98 22.62 11.79
C PRO A 280 13.25 22.18 10.35
N PRO A 281 13.93 23.00 9.53
CA PRO A 281 14.27 22.64 8.16
C PRO A 281 15.18 21.41 8.14
N TRP A 282 14.86 20.47 7.27
CA TRP A 282 15.69 19.30 6.99
C TRP A 282 17.06 19.78 6.47
N HIS A 283 18.08 19.74 7.33
CA HIS A 283 19.46 19.93 6.90
C HIS A 283 19.87 18.76 6.02
N VAL A 284 20.12 19.04 4.74
CA VAL A 284 20.86 18.16 3.84
C VAL A 284 22.33 18.23 4.28
N PRO A 285 23.00 17.11 4.64
CA PRO A 285 24.42 17.15 4.96
C PRO A 285 25.23 17.59 3.73
N ALA A 286 25.96 18.69 3.86
CA ALA A 286 26.90 19.16 2.85
C ALA A 286 28.08 18.18 2.75
N GLY A 287 28.25 17.53 1.61
CA GLY A 287 29.37 16.60 1.39
C GLY A 287 29.38 15.81 0.09
N TRP A 288 28.43 16.01 -0.82
CA TRP A 288 28.47 15.38 -2.15
C TRP A 288 28.70 16.44 -3.23
N PRO A 289 29.74 16.32 -4.08
CA PRO A 289 29.96 17.26 -5.16
C PRO A 289 28.83 17.13 -6.20
N PRO A 290 28.36 18.26 -6.78
CA PRO A 290 27.24 18.24 -7.72
C PRO A 290 27.64 17.51 -9.01
N GLN A 291 26.92 16.44 -9.35
CA GLN A 291 27.02 15.80 -10.66
C GLN A 291 26.44 16.75 -11.72
N THR A 292 27.31 17.56 -12.32
CA THR A 292 26.98 18.29 -13.54
C THR A 292 26.75 17.30 -14.67
N ARG A 293 25.52 17.29 -15.19
CA ARG A 293 25.07 16.61 -16.41
C ARG A 293 25.97 17.02 -17.59
N ARG A 294 26.87 16.15 -18.04
CA ARG A 294 27.58 16.33 -19.33
C ARG A 294 26.67 15.84 -20.46
N GLN A 295 26.41 16.71 -21.42
CA GLN A 295 25.89 16.34 -22.75
C GLN A 295 26.98 15.62 -23.56
N PRO A 296 26.61 14.74 -24.50
CA PRO A 296 27.59 14.10 -25.39
C PRO A 296 27.93 15.04 -26.55
N SER A 297 29.20 15.43 -26.68
CA SER A 297 29.73 16.02 -27.90
C SER A 297 30.47 14.94 -28.70
N SER A 298 30.02 14.75 -29.93
CA SER A 298 30.78 14.13 -31.02
C SER A 298 32.05 14.94 -31.29
N ASP A 299 33.21 14.27 -31.40
CA ASP A 299 34.11 14.41 -32.55
C ASP A 299 35.45 13.66 -32.37
N ALA A 300 35.76 12.87 -33.40
CA ALA A 300 37.06 12.62 -34.04
C ALA A 300 38.30 12.18 -33.23
N GLY A 301 38.75 10.94 -33.54
CA GLY A 301 40.08 10.73 -34.16
C GLY A 301 41.24 10.25 -33.27
N PRO A 302 42.26 9.55 -33.82
CA PRO A 302 42.84 8.37 -33.19
C PRO A 302 44.33 8.51 -32.75
N ALA A 303 44.82 7.41 -32.15
CA ALA A 303 46.21 6.96 -32.04
C ALA A 303 47.04 7.43 -30.82
N ASN A 304 47.46 6.48 -29.97
CA ASN A 304 48.80 5.87 -30.05
C ASN A 304 49.06 4.91 -28.88
N LEU A 305 49.56 3.73 -29.22
CA LEU A 305 50.30 2.82 -28.32
C LEU A 305 51.61 3.50 -27.86
N PRO A 306 52.21 3.05 -26.75
CA PRO A 306 53.41 2.25 -26.96
C PRO A 306 53.57 1.04 -26.02
N HIS A 307 54.33 0.08 -26.55
CA HIS A 307 54.87 -1.11 -25.91
C HIS A 307 55.99 -0.82 -24.90
N SER A 308 56.26 -1.85 -24.09
CA SER A 308 57.51 -2.21 -23.40
C SER A 308 57.72 -1.55 -22.03
N ARG A 309 58.31 -2.20 -21.00
CA ARG A 309 59.21 -3.37 -20.95
C ARG A 309 59.35 -3.84 -19.48
N SER A 310 59.60 -5.13 -19.30
CA SER A 310 60.45 -5.79 -18.27
C SER A 310 60.35 -5.42 -16.78
N GLY A 311 60.07 -6.44 -15.97
CA GLY A 311 60.27 -6.54 -14.53
C GLY A 311 59.69 -7.84 -14.03
#